data_AF-A0A840R2D5-F1
#
_entry.id   AF-A0A840R2D5-F1
#
_cell.length_a   1.000
_cell.length_b   1.000
_cell.length_c   1.000
_cell.angle_alpha   90.00
_cell.angle_beta   90.00
_cell.angle_gamma   90.00
#
_symmetry.space_group_name_H-M   'P 1'
#
loop_
_entity.id
_entity.type
_entity.pdbx_description
1 polymer ?
#
loop_
_entity_poly.entity_id
_entity_poly.type
_entity_poly.pdbx_seq_one_letter_code
_entity_poly.pdbx_strand_id
1 'polypeptide(L)'
;MKSIWQSIFLFVALSTFSLTVSADEYFGRFLDQLKGAFIADAEPRPQFKIEQDFRFEDPNGLLWLTPSGTHVDGASIPQFFWSIIGGPFEGAYINASVIHDHYCHTKERTAHDTHRNFYYGMMASNVPEWKADLMHWAVSTFGPSWKLEKRVVMNQNCIATGSNDKICTNVPTIQMVTVSEPSVDLANPEVLALAISKTNAVARTLLTSNGKVLDVSSAGQVNSNLTSIESNAANYRKLFQSPEIVNQTDSLGLLSQANKTSLASIQPWADNKIPSYTEAKVLTHDFAAPKGNGLPFKLDAGSRAVILNNVDLQAIESNSRVMIKLQ
;
A
#
# COMPACT_ATOMS: atom_id res chain seq x y z
N MET A 1 53.13 -62.03 -34.08
CA MET A 1 51.80 -61.85 -33.44
C MET A 1 51.82 -60.57 -32.62
N LYS A 2 50.90 -59.67 -32.98
CA LYS A 2 50.31 -58.54 -32.22
C LYS A 2 51.18 -57.34 -31.79
N SER A 3 50.93 -56.26 -32.55
CA SER A 3 51.05 -54.82 -32.27
C SER A 3 50.49 -54.40 -30.91
N ILE A 4 51.17 -53.45 -30.26
CA ILE A 4 50.64 -52.66 -29.13
C ILE A 4 50.95 -51.19 -29.42
N TRP A 5 49.94 -50.43 -29.84
CA TRP A 5 49.92 -48.97 -29.81
C TRP A 5 48.77 -48.57 -28.87
N GLN A 6 49.09 -47.94 -27.74
CA GLN A 6 48.11 -47.36 -26.84
C GLN A 6 47.88 -45.90 -27.20
N SER A 7 46.71 -45.59 -27.74
CA SER A 7 46.25 -44.21 -27.96
C SER A 7 45.58 -43.70 -26.67
N ILE A 8 46.18 -42.70 -26.03
CA ILE A 8 45.61 -41.97 -24.90
C ILE A 8 44.67 -40.90 -25.46
N PHE A 9 43.36 -41.07 -25.25
CA PHE A 9 42.36 -40.04 -25.53
C PHE A 9 42.28 -39.08 -24.35
N LEU A 10 42.70 -37.83 -24.57
CA LEU A 10 42.55 -36.73 -23.62
C LEU A 10 41.11 -36.18 -23.71
N PHE A 11 40.25 -36.55 -22.77
CA PHE A 11 38.91 -35.96 -22.63
C PHE A 11 39.04 -34.60 -21.93
N VAL A 12 38.96 -33.51 -22.70
CA VAL A 12 38.82 -32.15 -22.16
C VAL A 12 37.37 -31.96 -21.73
N ALA A 13 37.10 -32.06 -20.43
CA ALA A 13 35.82 -31.72 -19.84
C ALA A 13 35.64 -30.19 -19.86
N LEU A 14 34.93 -29.69 -20.88
CA LEU A 14 34.53 -28.28 -20.96
C LEU A 14 33.43 -28.04 -19.90
N SER A 15 33.82 -27.52 -18.75
CA SER A 15 32.90 -27.15 -17.67
C SER A 15 32.24 -25.82 -18.05
N THR A 16 31.02 -25.89 -18.58
CA THR A 16 30.18 -24.72 -18.81
C THR A 16 29.73 -24.16 -17.45
N PHE A 17 30.43 -23.15 -16.94
CA PHE A 17 29.91 -22.30 -15.88
C PHE A 17 28.74 -21.49 -16.44
N SER A 18 27.52 -21.92 -16.16
CA SER A 18 26.33 -21.10 -16.40
C SER A 18 26.34 -19.94 -15.41
N LEU A 19 26.77 -18.76 -15.87
CA LEU A 19 26.51 -17.51 -15.16
C LEU A 19 25.00 -17.28 -15.20
N THR A 20 24.34 -17.40 -14.05
CA THR A 20 22.97 -16.93 -13.88
C THR A 20 23.00 -15.41 -13.98
N VAL A 21 22.72 -14.88 -15.17
CA VAL A 21 22.42 -13.47 -15.37
C VAL A 21 21.04 -13.24 -14.74
N SER A 22 21.02 -12.78 -13.49
CA SER A 22 19.83 -12.12 -12.94
C SER A 22 19.77 -10.76 -13.63
N ALA A 23 18.83 -10.55 -14.54
CA ALA A 23 18.54 -9.20 -15.00
C ALA A 23 17.98 -8.44 -13.79
N ASP A 24 18.68 -7.42 -13.32
CA ASP A 24 18.13 -6.52 -12.30
C ASP A 24 16.83 -5.94 -12.86
N GLU A 25 15.72 -6.17 -12.16
CA GLU A 25 14.43 -5.62 -12.55
C GLU A 25 14.50 -4.09 -12.43
N TYR A 26 14.19 -3.39 -13.53
CA TYR A 26 14.22 -1.93 -13.57
C TYR A 26 12.89 -1.39 -13.06
N PHE A 27 12.93 -0.62 -11.99
CA PHE A 27 11.75 0.00 -11.36
C PHE A 27 11.66 1.51 -11.59
N GLY A 28 12.51 2.09 -12.44
CA GLY A 28 12.58 3.53 -12.63
C GLY A 28 13.75 4.19 -11.88
N ARG A 29 13.79 5.52 -11.91
CA ARG A 29 14.84 6.31 -11.25
C ARG A 29 14.37 7.71 -10.87
N PHE A 30 14.86 8.21 -9.75
CA PHE A 30 14.74 9.63 -9.40
C PHE A 30 15.76 10.43 -10.20
N LEU A 31 15.31 11.52 -10.82
CA LEU A 31 16.17 12.39 -11.64
C LEU A 31 16.79 13.52 -10.83
N ASP A 32 16.27 13.75 -9.62
CA ASP A 32 16.64 14.85 -8.75
C ASP A 32 16.89 14.34 -7.33
N GLN A 33 17.65 15.11 -6.55
CA GLN A 33 17.70 14.93 -5.10
C GLN A 33 16.53 15.68 -4.47
N LEU A 34 15.85 15.05 -3.51
CA LEU A 34 14.77 15.71 -2.77
C LEU A 34 15.34 16.86 -1.93
N LYS A 35 14.84 18.08 -2.14
CA LYS A 35 15.18 19.27 -1.36
C LYS A 35 13.92 19.99 -0.95
N GLY A 36 13.87 20.44 0.30
CA GLY A 36 12.72 21.10 0.87
C GLY A 36 12.89 21.39 2.36
N ALA A 37 11.86 21.98 2.94
CA ALA A 37 11.82 22.37 4.33
C ALA A 37 10.57 21.81 5.02
N PHE A 38 10.74 21.31 6.26
CA PHE A 38 9.61 20.95 7.11
C PHE A 38 8.97 22.19 7.70
N ILE A 39 7.65 22.26 7.59
CA ILE A 39 6.78 23.21 8.26
C ILE A 39 6.16 22.45 9.43
N ALA A 40 6.87 22.43 10.56
CA ALA A 40 6.51 21.62 11.72
C ALA A 40 5.17 22.06 12.36
N ASP A 41 4.85 23.35 12.27
CA ASP A 41 3.71 23.97 12.93
C ASP A 41 2.46 24.00 12.04
N ALA A 42 2.49 23.31 10.90
CA ALA A 42 1.34 23.20 10.03
C ALA A 42 0.23 22.36 10.71
N GLU A 43 -1.01 22.81 10.57
CA GLU A 43 -2.21 22.10 11.05
C GLU A 43 -2.95 21.47 9.85
N PRO A 44 -3.54 20.27 10.01
CA PRO A 44 -3.61 19.45 11.23
C PRO A 44 -2.34 18.62 11.51
N ARG A 45 -1.29 18.77 10.70
CA ARG A 45 -0.07 17.94 10.73
C ARG A 45 1.10 18.64 10.05
N PRO A 46 2.36 18.30 10.42
CA PRO A 46 3.55 18.80 9.75
C PRO A 46 3.50 18.56 8.24
N GLN A 47 3.98 19.55 7.49
CA GLN A 47 4.10 19.47 6.04
C GLN A 47 5.56 19.57 5.61
N PHE A 48 5.89 18.98 4.47
CA PHE A 48 7.16 19.18 3.80
C PHE A 48 6.92 19.98 2.52
N LYS A 49 7.56 21.15 2.43
CA LYS A 49 7.50 22.00 1.25
C LYS A 49 8.73 21.77 0.39
N ILE A 50 8.51 21.38 -0.86
CA ILE A 50 9.60 21.08 -1.80
C ILE A 50 10.17 22.40 -2.35
N GLU A 51 11.49 22.50 -2.48
CA GLU A 51 12.18 23.71 -2.95
C GLU A 51 12.47 23.72 -4.45
N GLN A 52 12.54 22.56 -5.09
CA GLN A 52 12.82 22.41 -6.52
C GLN A 52 11.90 21.40 -7.16
N ASP A 53 11.76 21.44 -8.48
CA ASP A 53 11.07 20.38 -9.21
C ASP A 53 11.70 19.02 -8.87
N PHE A 54 10.86 18.07 -8.49
CA PHE A 54 11.28 16.75 -8.08
C PHE A 54 10.66 15.71 -8.99
N ARG A 55 11.50 14.94 -9.69
CA ARG A 55 11.05 14.07 -10.78
C ARG A 55 11.44 12.61 -10.58
N PHE A 56 10.52 11.75 -10.98
CA PHE A 56 10.71 10.31 -11.07
C PHE A 56 10.33 9.82 -12.48
N GLU A 57 11.23 9.09 -13.11
CA GLU A 57 10.98 8.39 -14.37
C GLU A 57 10.64 6.93 -14.04
N ASP A 58 9.42 6.52 -14.34
CA ASP A 58 8.95 5.16 -14.04
C ASP A 58 9.48 4.12 -15.05
N PRO A 59 9.30 2.81 -14.82
CA PRO A 59 9.88 1.78 -15.69
C PRO A 59 9.25 1.72 -17.09
N ASN A 60 8.13 2.41 -17.31
CA ASN A 60 7.48 2.56 -18.60
C ASN A 60 7.90 3.85 -19.34
N GLY A 61 8.85 4.61 -18.79
CA GLY A 61 9.33 5.87 -19.35
C GLY A 61 8.41 7.06 -19.10
N LEU A 62 7.45 6.95 -18.18
CA LEU A 62 6.58 8.05 -17.81
C LEU A 62 7.26 8.96 -16.79
N LEU A 63 7.20 10.26 -17.02
CA LEU A 63 7.69 11.26 -16.09
C LEU A 63 6.60 11.66 -15.08
N TRP A 64 6.95 11.54 -13.80
CA TRP A 64 6.17 11.98 -12.65
C TRP A 64 6.88 13.19 -12.07
N LEU A 65 6.22 14.34 -12.05
CA LEU A 65 6.79 15.62 -11.63
C LEU A 65 6.01 16.15 -10.44
N THR A 66 6.72 16.47 -9.37
CA THR A 66 6.20 17.32 -8.30
C THR A 66 6.85 18.70 -8.39
N PRO A 67 6.07 19.76 -8.68
CA PRO A 67 6.60 21.11 -8.86
C PRO A 67 7.21 21.69 -7.57
N SER A 68 8.22 22.55 -7.72
CA SER A 68 8.70 23.40 -6.63
C SER A 68 7.55 24.14 -5.93
N GLY A 69 7.64 24.25 -4.60
CA GLY A 69 6.63 24.90 -3.76
C GLY A 69 5.46 24.00 -3.38
N THR A 70 5.39 22.76 -3.89
CA THR A 70 4.38 21.79 -3.48
C THR A 70 4.53 21.46 -2.00
N HIS A 71 3.40 21.45 -1.29
CA HIS A 71 3.32 21.00 0.10
C HIS A 71 2.79 19.58 0.10
N VAL A 72 3.54 18.67 0.70
CA VAL A 72 3.13 17.28 0.94
C VAL A 72 3.04 17.06 2.43
N ASP A 73 2.10 16.23 2.88
CA ASP A 73 1.82 16.05 4.30
C ASP A 73 1.99 14.60 4.74
N GLY A 74 2.11 13.65 3.82
CA GLY A 74 2.20 12.22 4.08
C GLY A 74 0.86 11.53 4.31
N ALA A 75 -0.28 12.19 4.04
CA ALA A 75 -1.59 11.76 4.53
C ALA A 75 -2.22 10.62 3.75
N SER A 76 -1.68 10.34 2.59
CA SER A 76 -2.11 9.27 1.71
C SER A 76 -1.89 7.87 2.31
N ILE A 77 -0.98 7.73 3.28
CA ILE A 77 -0.74 6.52 4.08
C ILE A 77 -1.44 6.67 5.44
N PRO A 78 -2.46 5.86 5.77
CA PRO A 78 -3.19 5.99 7.03
C PRO A 78 -2.28 5.83 8.26
N GLN A 79 -2.47 6.68 9.28
CA GLN A 79 -1.53 6.82 10.40
C GLN A 79 -1.29 5.52 11.19
N PHE A 80 -2.29 4.65 11.31
CA PHE A 80 -2.12 3.39 12.05
C PHE A 80 -1.08 2.47 11.40
N PHE A 81 -0.80 2.64 10.10
CA PHE A 81 0.28 1.92 9.42
C PHE A 81 1.67 2.41 9.84
N TRP A 82 1.84 3.61 10.40
CA TRP A 82 3.18 4.15 10.67
C TRP A 82 3.97 3.30 11.68
N SER A 83 3.28 2.60 12.59
CA SER A 83 3.95 1.65 13.48
C SER A 83 4.53 0.45 12.71
N ILE A 84 3.88 0.03 11.62
CA ILE A 84 4.17 -1.16 10.80
C ILE A 84 5.25 -0.86 9.75
N ILE A 85 5.12 0.27 9.06
CA ILE A 85 5.91 0.61 7.86
C ILE A 85 6.79 1.85 8.02
N GLY A 86 6.64 2.62 9.11
CA GLY A 86 7.33 3.89 9.34
C GLY A 86 6.49 5.12 8.98
N GLY A 87 6.87 6.30 9.48
CA GLY A 87 6.18 7.57 9.22
C GLY A 87 6.38 8.07 7.77
N PRO A 88 5.53 8.96 7.26
CA PRO A 88 5.49 9.32 5.83
C PRO A 88 6.74 10.04 5.32
N PHE A 89 7.56 10.57 6.23
CA PHE A 89 8.80 11.30 5.94
C PHE A 89 10.05 10.59 6.50
N GLU A 90 9.98 9.28 6.69
CA GLU A 90 11.06 8.49 7.27
C GLU A 90 11.61 7.47 6.26
N GLY A 91 12.91 7.18 6.40
CA GLY A 91 13.56 6.08 5.68
C GLY A 91 13.65 6.28 4.17
N ALA A 92 13.83 5.15 3.47
CA ALA A 92 14.16 5.15 2.05
C ALA A 92 12.99 5.48 1.10
N TYR A 93 11.74 5.50 1.58
CA TYR A 93 10.56 5.74 0.72
C TYR A 93 10.09 7.20 0.70
N ILE A 94 10.77 8.12 1.39
CA ILE A 94 10.38 9.55 1.40
C ILE A 94 10.30 10.14 -0.02
N ASN A 95 11.22 9.74 -0.90
CA ASN A 95 11.21 10.17 -2.29
C ASN A 95 9.94 9.71 -3.01
N ALA A 96 9.51 8.47 -2.77
CA ALA A 96 8.30 7.91 -3.36
C ALA A 96 7.03 8.56 -2.78
N SER A 97 7.00 8.83 -1.46
CA SER A 97 5.82 9.43 -0.80
C SER A 97 5.54 10.85 -1.28
N VAL A 98 6.58 11.65 -1.55
CA VAL A 98 6.45 13.00 -2.11
C VAL A 98 5.72 13.01 -3.46
N ILE A 99 6.12 12.13 -4.38
CA ILE A 99 5.47 12.00 -5.70
C ILE A 99 4.03 11.52 -5.51
N HIS A 100 3.83 10.49 -4.68
CA HIS A 100 2.52 9.90 -4.42
C HIS A 100 1.52 10.90 -3.83
N ASP A 101 1.92 11.68 -2.81
CA ASP A 101 1.07 12.70 -2.19
C ASP A 101 0.64 13.77 -3.20
N HIS A 102 1.57 14.25 -4.04
CA HIS A 102 1.25 15.21 -5.09
C HIS A 102 0.16 14.68 -6.01
N TYR A 103 0.32 13.46 -6.53
CA TYR A 103 -0.65 12.87 -7.46
C TYR A 103 -1.95 12.41 -6.79
N CYS A 104 -1.94 12.08 -5.49
CA CYS A 104 -3.16 11.88 -4.69
C CYS A 104 -3.95 13.19 -4.52
N HIS A 105 -3.25 14.33 -4.42
CA HIS A 105 -3.88 15.65 -4.31
C HIS A 105 -4.41 16.15 -5.66
N THR A 106 -3.57 16.18 -6.70
CA THR A 106 -3.92 16.75 -8.01
C THR A 106 -4.81 15.82 -8.83
N LYS A 107 -4.69 14.50 -8.62
CA LYS A 107 -5.45 13.46 -9.34
C LYS A 107 -5.32 13.56 -10.87
N GLU A 108 -4.16 14.03 -11.33
CA GLU A 108 -3.81 14.14 -12.75
C GLU A 108 -3.59 12.78 -13.42
N ARG A 109 -3.32 11.75 -12.62
CA ARG A 109 -3.18 10.35 -13.03
C ARG A 109 -4.26 9.51 -12.37
N THR A 110 -4.45 8.27 -12.82
CA THR A 110 -5.40 7.37 -12.17
C THR A 110 -4.91 7.00 -10.76
N ALA A 111 -5.84 6.65 -9.85
CA ALA A 111 -5.47 6.17 -8.51
C ALA A 111 -4.58 4.92 -8.60
N HIS A 112 -4.92 4.00 -9.51
CA HIS A 112 -4.13 2.82 -9.83
C HIS A 112 -2.68 3.17 -10.18
N ASP A 113 -2.46 4.04 -11.18
CA ASP A 113 -1.11 4.37 -11.62
C ASP A 113 -0.34 5.15 -10.54
N THR A 114 -1.04 5.97 -9.76
CA THR A 114 -0.44 6.72 -8.65
C THR A 114 0.07 5.78 -7.56
N HIS A 115 -0.71 4.79 -7.16
CA HIS A 115 -0.31 3.79 -6.16
C HIS A 115 0.76 2.84 -6.68
N ARG A 116 0.69 2.44 -7.94
CA ARG A 116 1.74 1.64 -8.58
C ARG A 116 3.04 2.42 -8.73
N ASN A 117 2.98 3.71 -9.03
CA ASN A 117 4.17 4.57 -9.07
C ASN A 117 4.85 4.67 -7.71
N PHE A 118 4.07 4.69 -6.62
CA PHE A 118 4.63 4.63 -5.28
C PHE A 118 5.43 3.34 -5.04
N TYR A 119 4.93 2.19 -5.48
CA TYR A 119 5.68 0.92 -5.45
C TYR A 119 7.01 1.03 -6.23
N TYR A 120 6.95 1.53 -7.47
CA TYR A 120 8.14 1.72 -8.30
C TYR A 120 9.18 2.65 -7.64
N GLY A 121 8.75 3.79 -7.10
CA GLY A 121 9.64 4.71 -6.39
C GLY A 121 10.28 4.08 -5.15
N MET A 122 9.55 3.22 -4.43
CA MET A 122 10.11 2.48 -3.27
C MET A 122 11.17 1.47 -3.71
N MET A 123 10.89 0.68 -4.74
CA MET A 123 11.84 -0.29 -5.27
C MET A 123 13.10 0.40 -5.84
N ALA A 124 12.93 1.51 -6.58
CA ALA A 124 14.03 2.33 -7.08
C ALA A 124 14.87 2.97 -5.95
N SER A 125 14.30 3.09 -4.75
CA SER A 125 14.99 3.58 -3.54
C SER A 125 15.55 2.45 -2.67
N ASN A 126 15.57 1.20 -3.15
CA ASN A 126 16.04 0.01 -2.43
C ASN A 126 15.29 -0.25 -1.12
N VAL A 127 13.99 0.10 -1.06
CA VAL A 127 13.13 -0.37 0.04
C VAL A 127 13.02 -1.90 -0.07
N PRO A 128 13.10 -2.65 1.04
CA PRO A 128 12.92 -4.11 1.00
C PRO A 128 11.60 -4.49 0.32
N GLU A 129 11.65 -5.46 -0.61
CA GLU A 129 10.50 -5.85 -1.46
C GLU A 129 9.24 -6.15 -0.65
N TRP A 130 9.33 -6.97 0.41
CA TRP A 130 8.20 -7.28 1.29
C TRP A 130 7.54 -6.02 1.87
N LYS A 131 8.32 -4.96 2.11
CA LYS A 131 7.85 -3.69 2.66
C LYS A 131 7.21 -2.84 1.55
N ALA A 132 7.80 -2.79 0.37
CA ALA A 132 7.22 -2.12 -0.78
C ALA A 132 5.87 -2.74 -1.18
N ASP A 133 5.77 -4.08 -1.19
CA ASP A 133 4.53 -4.83 -1.43
C ASP A 133 3.44 -4.49 -0.40
N LEU A 134 3.80 -4.53 0.88
CA LEU A 134 2.88 -4.21 1.98
C LEU A 134 2.36 -2.78 1.86
N MET A 135 3.26 -1.83 1.58
CA MET A 135 2.91 -0.42 1.44
C MET A 135 2.04 -0.17 0.21
N HIS A 136 2.34 -0.81 -0.93
CA HIS A 136 1.54 -0.74 -2.15
C HIS A 136 0.14 -1.32 -1.94
N TRP A 137 0.05 -2.49 -1.30
CA TRP A 137 -1.22 -3.09 -0.91
C TRP A 137 -2.03 -2.15 -0.01
N ALA A 138 -1.39 -1.60 1.04
CA ALA A 138 -2.05 -0.74 2.01
C ALA A 138 -2.60 0.56 1.40
N VAL A 139 -1.82 1.29 0.59
CA VAL A 139 -2.32 2.52 -0.06
C VAL A 139 -3.43 2.22 -1.07
N SER A 140 -3.36 1.08 -1.76
CA SER A 140 -4.40 0.66 -2.70
C SER A 140 -5.71 0.27 -1.99
N THR A 141 -5.61 -0.37 -0.82
CA THR A 141 -6.78 -0.76 -0.03
C THR A 141 -7.41 0.42 0.73
N PHE A 142 -6.60 1.26 1.37
CA PHE A 142 -7.10 2.25 2.35
C PHE A 142 -6.84 3.71 1.96
N GLY A 143 -5.95 3.97 1.01
CA GLY A 143 -5.62 5.31 0.55
C GLY A 143 -6.73 5.98 -0.27
N PRO A 144 -6.54 7.24 -0.69
CA PRO A 144 -7.50 7.93 -1.54
C PRO A 144 -7.67 7.22 -2.89
N SER A 145 -8.90 7.10 -3.38
CA SER A 145 -9.18 6.53 -4.71
C SER A 145 -10.11 7.44 -5.51
N TRP A 146 -10.01 7.38 -6.83
CA TRP A 146 -10.81 8.17 -7.77
C TRP A 146 -10.88 7.48 -9.13
N LYS A 147 -11.94 7.78 -9.86
CA LYS A 147 -12.20 7.27 -11.22
C LYS A 147 -12.55 8.40 -12.18
N LEU A 148 -12.34 8.14 -13.46
CA LEU A 148 -12.77 9.03 -14.53
C LEU A 148 -14.21 8.70 -14.90
N GLU A 149 -15.10 9.67 -14.78
CA GLU A 149 -16.50 9.56 -15.19
C GLU A 149 -16.83 10.52 -16.31
N LYS A 150 -17.62 10.05 -17.27
CA LYS A 150 -18.19 10.90 -18.32
C LYS A 150 -19.37 11.67 -17.72
N ARG A 151 -19.22 12.99 -17.54
CA ARG A 151 -20.28 13.85 -17.00
C ARG A 151 -20.64 14.98 -17.96
N VAL A 152 -21.87 15.47 -17.84
CA VAL A 152 -22.32 16.70 -18.52
C VAL A 152 -21.96 17.87 -17.62
N VAL A 153 -21.09 18.75 -18.09
CA VAL A 153 -20.67 19.97 -17.41
C VAL A 153 -21.29 21.17 -18.15
N MET A 154 -21.89 22.09 -17.39
CA MET A 154 -22.43 23.33 -17.95
C MET A 154 -21.31 24.36 -18.02
N ASN A 155 -20.86 24.66 -19.24
CA ASN A 155 -19.86 25.70 -19.47
C ASN A 155 -20.55 27.02 -19.81
N GLN A 156 -20.12 28.12 -19.22
CA GLN A 156 -20.62 29.44 -19.55
C GLN A 156 -19.77 30.04 -20.67
N ASN A 157 -20.36 30.27 -21.84
CA ASN A 157 -19.72 30.96 -22.95
C ASN A 157 -20.23 32.40 -23.01
N CYS A 158 -19.35 33.37 -22.79
CA CYS A 158 -19.70 34.79 -22.77
C CYS A 158 -19.10 35.53 -23.97
N ILE A 159 -19.96 36.17 -24.77
CA ILE A 159 -19.58 37.00 -25.91
C ILE A 159 -19.73 38.47 -25.50
N ALA A 160 -18.69 39.28 -25.72
CA ALA A 160 -18.76 40.72 -25.46
C ALA A 160 -19.57 41.43 -26.55
N THR A 161 -20.55 42.24 -26.15
CA THR A 161 -21.40 43.04 -27.03
C THR A 161 -21.27 44.52 -26.65
N GLY A 162 -20.14 45.15 -26.98
CA GLY A 162 -19.93 46.59 -26.71
C GLY A 162 -19.56 46.93 -25.27
N SER A 163 -19.53 48.24 -24.94
CA SER A 163 -18.70 48.93 -23.91
C SER A 163 -18.88 48.58 -22.42
N ASN A 164 -19.35 47.38 -22.10
CA ASN A 164 -19.18 46.62 -20.85
C ASN A 164 -20.18 45.45 -20.76
N ASP A 165 -21.03 45.25 -21.77
CA ASP A 165 -22.04 44.20 -21.76
C ASP A 165 -21.50 42.87 -22.31
N LYS A 166 -21.80 41.78 -21.59
CA LYS A 166 -21.48 40.41 -21.99
C LYS A 166 -22.77 39.59 -22.04
N ILE A 167 -23.00 38.92 -23.16
CA ILE A 167 -24.08 37.93 -23.28
C ILE A 167 -23.47 36.57 -23.01
N CYS A 168 -23.93 35.91 -21.95
CA CYS A 168 -23.46 34.59 -21.55
C CYS A 168 -24.52 33.52 -21.82
N THR A 169 -24.13 32.42 -22.45
CA THR A 169 -24.97 31.23 -22.66
C THR A 169 -24.37 30.02 -21.96
N ASN A 170 -25.21 29.21 -21.33
CA ASN A 170 -24.77 27.95 -20.73
C ASN A 170 -24.85 26.83 -21.78
N VAL A 171 -23.72 26.21 -22.07
CA VAL A 171 -23.59 25.15 -23.07
C VAL A 171 -23.25 23.84 -22.36
N PRO A 172 -24.10 22.80 -22.46
CA PRO A 172 -23.79 21.49 -21.92
C PRO A 172 -22.67 20.86 -22.74
N THR A 173 -21.56 20.50 -22.09
CA THR A 173 -20.42 19.82 -22.72
C THR A 173 -20.17 18.50 -22.00
N ILE A 174 -19.91 17.44 -22.76
CA ILE A 174 -19.50 16.16 -22.21
C ILE A 174 -18.01 16.22 -21.90
N GLN A 175 -17.65 16.00 -20.64
CA GLN A 175 -16.25 15.98 -20.19
C GLN A 175 -15.97 14.74 -19.36
N MET A 176 -14.73 14.24 -19.45
CA MET A 176 -14.23 13.25 -18.49
C MET A 176 -13.79 14.02 -17.26
N VAL A 177 -14.44 13.76 -16.13
CA VAL A 177 -14.13 14.41 -14.85
C VAL A 177 -13.67 13.36 -13.86
N THR A 178 -12.69 13.74 -13.04
CA THR A 178 -12.22 12.91 -11.96
C THR A 178 -13.20 12.97 -10.79
N VAL A 179 -13.63 11.80 -10.33
CA VAL A 179 -14.60 11.65 -9.23
C VAL A 179 -13.96 10.81 -8.15
N SER A 180 -13.86 11.39 -6.95
CA SER A 180 -13.35 10.67 -5.77
C SER A 180 -14.30 9.55 -5.39
N GLU A 181 -13.74 8.39 -5.07
CA GLU A 181 -14.46 7.26 -4.51
C GLU A 181 -14.50 7.37 -2.98
N PRO A 182 -15.52 6.79 -2.31
CA PRO A 182 -15.58 6.80 -0.87
C PRO A 182 -14.33 6.18 -0.25
N SER A 183 -13.82 6.76 0.83
CA SER A 183 -12.74 6.17 1.62
C SER A 183 -13.26 5.02 2.48
N VAL A 184 -12.36 4.13 2.91
CA VAL A 184 -12.66 3.20 4.01
C VAL A 184 -12.81 4.02 5.29
N ASP A 185 -13.88 3.80 6.05
CA ASP A 185 -14.14 4.51 7.31
C ASP A 185 -13.28 3.91 8.45
N LEU A 186 -12.03 4.35 8.50
CA LEU A 186 -11.08 3.97 9.55
C LEU A 186 -11.33 4.70 10.88
N ALA A 187 -12.29 5.62 10.95
CA ALA A 187 -12.74 6.20 12.22
C ALA A 187 -13.71 5.27 12.95
N ASN A 188 -14.33 4.32 12.25
CA ASN A 188 -15.09 3.25 12.86
C ASN A 188 -14.15 2.24 13.55
N PRO A 189 -14.25 2.03 14.88
CA PRO A 189 -13.34 1.19 15.63
C PRO A 189 -13.36 -0.29 15.20
N GLU A 190 -14.48 -0.79 14.68
CA GLU A 190 -14.60 -2.17 14.20
C GLU A 190 -13.86 -2.35 12.87
N VAL A 191 -14.09 -1.43 11.93
CA VAL A 191 -13.37 -1.40 10.64
C VAL A 191 -11.87 -1.23 10.88
N LEU A 192 -11.48 -0.33 11.79
CA LEU A 192 -10.09 -0.10 12.16
C LEU A 192 -9.44 -1.37 12.75
N ALA A 193 -10.09 -2.05 13.69
CA ALA A 193 -9.56 -3.27 14.29
C ALA A 193 -9.40 -4.41 13.25
N LEU A 194 -10.36 -4.56 12.33
CA LEU A 194 -10.25 -5.51 11.23
C LEU A 194 -9.10 -5.14 10.28
N ALA A 195 -8.98 -3.88 9.91
CA ALA A 195 -7.92 -3.38 9.04
C ALA A 195 -6.52 -3.61 9.66
N ILE A 196 -6.36 -3.33 10.95
CA ILE A 196 -5.12 -3.58 11.69
C ILE A 196 -4.80 -5.08 11.74
N SER A 197 -5.77 -5.91 12.13
CA SER A 197 -5.58 -7.36 12.25
C SER A 197 -5.20 -7.98 10.90
N LYS A 198 -5.85 -7.52 9.83
CA LYS A 198 -5.59 -7.98 8.46
C LYS A 198 -4.21 -7.53 7.98
N THR A 199 -3.91 -6.25 8.12
CA THR A 199 -2.60 -5.70 7.75
C THR A 199 -1.47 -6.43 8.45
N ASN A 200 -1.62 -6.66 9.77
CA ASN A 200 -0.61 -7.38 10.53
C ASN A 200 -0.42 -8.81 9.99
N ALA A 201 -1.50 -9.51 9.63
CA ALA A 201 -1.38 -10.83 9.00
C ALA A 201 -0.67 -10.79 7.63
N VAL A 202 -0.99 -9.82 6.78
CA VAL A 202 -0.32 -9.61 5.48
C VAL A 202 1.16 -9.32 5.67
N ALA A 203 1.51 -8.38 6.55
CA ALA A 203 2.89 -8.02 6.84
C ALA A 203 3.73 -9.22 7.32
N ARG A 204 3.18 -10.03 8.22
CA ARG A 204 3.84 -11.24 8.73
C ARG A 204 3.99 -12.31 7.66
N THR A 205 3.01 -12.44 6.77
CA THR A 205 3.05 -13.41 5.66
C THR A 205 4.12 -13.02 4.64
N LEU A 206 4.18 -11.73 4.26
CA LEU A 206 5.22 -11.19 3.40
C LEU A 206 6.62 -11.36 4.03
N LEU A 207 6.78 -11.03 5.31
CA LEU A 207 8.05 -11.22 6.04
C LEU A 207 8.48 -12.68 6.09
N THR A 208 7.57 -13.59 6.41
CA THR A 208 7.87 -15.03 6.53
C THR A 208 8.25 -15.64 5.20
N SER A 209 7.63 -15.17 4.11
CA SER A 209 7.85 -15.68 2.76
C SER A 209 8.97 -14.94 2.01
N ASN A 210 9.56 -13.91 2.61
CA ASN A 210 10.47 -12.96 1.96
C ASN A 210 9.88 -12.40 0.66
N GLY A 211 8.66 -11.86 0.74
CA GLY A 211 7.98 -11.20 -0.38
C GLY A 211 7.49 -12.16 -1.47
N LYS A 212 7.21 -13.44 -1.17
CA LYS A 212 6.67 -14.41 -2.16
C LYS A 212 5.17 -14.68 -2.03
N VAL A 213 4.66 -14.53 -0.81
CA VAL A 213 3.25 -14.75 -0.47
C VAL A 213 2.74 -13.50 0.22
N LEU A 214 1.71 -12.91 -0.37
CA LEU A 214 1.05 -11.71 0.13
C LEU A 214 0.14 -12.03 1.31
N ASP A 215 -0.75 -13.00 1.13
CA ASP A 215 -1.88 -13.22 2.02
C ASP A 215 -2.30 -14.70 2.05
N VAL A 216 -3.09 -15.07 3.04
CA VAL A 216 -3.74 -16.37 3.14
C VAL A 216 -5.25 -16.17 3.21
N SER A 217 -5.94 -16.49 2.12
CA SER A 217 -7.40 -16.43 1.99
C SER A 217 -8.04 -17.78 2.30
N SER A 218 -9.37 -17.84 2.29
CA SER A 218 -10.12 -19.10 2.36
C SER A 218 -9.86 -20.04 1.19
N ALA A 219 -9.49 -19.50 0.02
CA ALA A 219 -9.09 -20.25 -1.17
C ALA A 219 -7.62 -20.71 -1.14
N GLY A 220 -6.83 -20.28 -0.14
CA GLY A 220 -5.42 -20.60 -0.02
C GLY A 220 -4.52 -19.36 -0.07
N GLN A 221 -3.22 -19.61 -0.26
CA GLN A 221 -2.20 -18.57 -0.34
C GLN A 221 -2.34 -17.72 -1.60
N VAL A 222 -2.11 -16.42 -1.45
CA VAL A 222 -2.12 -15.42 -2.52
C VAL A 222 -0.67 -15.00 -2.78
N ASN A 223 -0.21 -15.13 -4.02
CA ASN A 223 1.15 -14.72 -4.41
C ASN A 223 1.30 -13.19 -4.39
N SER A 224 2.53 -12.70 -4.17
CA SER A 224 2.87 -11.27 -4.07
C SER A 224 3.33 -10.62 -5.40
N ASN A 225 2.89 -11.11 -6.55
CA ASN A 225 3.12 -10.36 -7.79
C ASN A 225 2.19 -9.13 -7.86
N LEU A 226 2.60 -8.12 -8.64
CA LEU A 226 1.91 -6.83 -8.73
C LEU A 226 0.40 -6.95 -9.02
N THR A 227 0.02 -7.76 -10.01
CA THR A 227 -1.39 -8.01 -10.37
C THR A 227 -2.18 -8.62 -9.22
N SER A 228 -1.56 -9.56 -8.49
CA SER A 228 -2.19 -10.23 -7.35
C SER A 228 -2.34 -9.29 -6.17
N ILE A 229 -1.35 -8.43 -5.92
CA ILE A 229 -1.41 -7.37 -4.90
C ILE A 229 -2.57 -6.43 -5.18
N GLU A 230 -2.68 -5.92 -6.41
CA GLU A 230 -3.71 -4.94 -6.78
C GLU A 230 -5.12 -5.54 -6.76
N SER A 231 -5.27 -6.77 -7.29
CA SER A 231 -6.55 -7.47 -7.24
C SER A 231 -6.99 -7.77 -5.80
N ASN A 232 -6.05 -8.22 -4.96
CA ASN A 232 -6.30 -8.47 -3.55
C ASN A 232 -6.65 -7.16 -2.81
N ALA A 233 -5.92 -6.08 -3.06
CA ALA A 233 -6.16 -4.77 -2.46
C ALA A 233 -7.53 -4.19 -2.85
N ALA A 234 -7.94 -4.33 -4.12
CA ALA A 234 -9.25 -3.91 -4.60
C ALA A 234 -10.40 -4.72 -3.96
N ASN A 235 -10.21 -6.03 -3.79
CA ASN A 235 -11.18 -6.89 -3.10
C ASN A 235 -11.34 -6.47 -1.63
N TYR A 236 -10.24 -6.24 -0.93
CA TYR A 236 -10.28 -5.77 0.45
C TYR A 236 -10.87 -4.36 0.57
N ARG A 237 -10.56 -3.45 -0.35
CA ARG A 237 -11.15 -2.10 -0.35
C ARG A 237 -12.67 -2.20 -0.39
N LYS A 238 -13.20 -2.98 -1.33
CA LYS A 238 -14.65 -3.21 -1.46
C LYS A 238 -15.24 -3.83 -0.19
N LEU A 239 -14.54 -4.80 0.40
CA LEU A 239 -14.96 -5.45 1.63
C LEU A 239 -15.00 -4.46 2.81
N PHE A 240 -13.95 -3.66 3.02
CA PHE A 240 -13.89 -2.67 4.10
C PHE A 240 -14.80 -1.45 3.91
N GLN A 241 -15.17 -1.13 2.66
CA GLN A 241 -16.20 -0.12 2.37
C GLN A 241 -17.63 -0.64 2.60
N SER A 242 -17.81 -1.96 2.73
CA SER A 242 -19.12 -2.56 2.91
C SER A 242 -19.71 -2.15 4.27
N PRO A 243 -20.93 -1.59 4.32
CA PRO A 243 -21.61 -1.34 5.59
C PRO A 243 -21.93 -2.64 6.35
N GLU A 244 -21.85 -3.79 5.67
CA GLU A 244 -22.11 -5.11 6.22
C GLU A 244 -20.83 -5.89 6.54
N ILE A 245 -19.66 -5.25 6.58
CA ILE A 245 -18.36 -5.91 6.83
C ILE A 245 -18.38 -6.85 8.04
N VAL A 246 -19.10 -6.47 9.11
CA VAL A 246 -19.26 -7.29 10.32
C VAL A 246 -19.91 -8.64 10.04
N ASN A 247 -20.78 -8.73 9.04
CA ASN A 247 -21.45 -9.96 8.61
C ASN A 247 -20.63 -10.74 7.56
N GLN A 248 -19.53 -10.17 7.06
CA GLN A 248 -18.69 -10.70 5.99
C GLN A 248 -17.25 -10.97 6.49
N THR A 249 -17.08 -11.13 7.80
CA THR A 249 -15.77 -11.31 8.46
C THR A 249 -15.07 -12.61 8.09
N ASP A 250 -15.80 -13.61 7.63
CA ASP A 250 -15.29 -14.86 7.07
C ASP A 250 -14.53 -14.67 5.74
N SER A 251 -14.80 -13.57 5.05
CA SER A 251 -14.12 -13.19 3.80
C SER A 251 -12.75 -12.55 4.03
N LEU A 252 -12.36 -12.27 5.29
CA LEU A 252 -11.08 -11.64 5.62
C LEU A 252 -9.88 -12.60 5.57
N GLY A 253 -10.12 -13.90 5.42
CA GLY A 253 -9.04 -14.89 5.41
C GLY A 253 -8.33 -14.98 6.76
N LEU A 254 -7.01 -15.16 6.72
CA LEU A 254 -6.16 -15.20 7.90
C LEU A 254 -5.98 -13.81 8.50
N LEU A 255 -6.09 -13.73 9.82
CA LEU A 255 -5.91 -12.56 10.67
C LEU A 255 -4.84 -12.83 11.73
N SER A 256 -4.26 -11.75 12.25
CA SER A 256 -3.24 -11.81 13.30
C SER A 256 -3.59 -10.85 14.42
N GLN A 257 -3.45 -11.30 15.66
CA GLN A 257 -3.63 -10.43 16.82
C GLN A 257 -2.60 -9.29 16.76
N ALA A 258 -3.01 -8.08 17.07
CA ALA A 258 -2.16 -6.90 17.02
C ALA A 258 -2.19 -6.14 18.35
N ASN A 259 -0.99 -5.89 18.89
CA ASN A 259 -0.77 -5.00 20.01
C ASN A 259 0.31 -3.96 19.65
N LYS A 260 0.52 -2.98 20.53
CA LYS A 260 1.47 -1.88 20.30
C LYS A 260 2.88 -2.37 19.94
N THR A 261 3.38 -3.38 20.64
CA THR A 261 4.72 -3.94 20.41
C THR A 261 4.80 -4.71 19.10
N SER A 262 3.79 -5.52 18.77
CA SER A 262 3.78 -6.31 17.54
C SER A 262 3.68 -5.46 16.28
N LEU A 263 3.01 -4.30 16.36
CA LEU A 263 2.92 -3.39 15.23
C LEU A 263 4.20 -2.60 15.02
N ALA A 264 4.84 -2.13 16.11
CA ALA A 264 6.11 -1.39 16.04
C ALA A 264 7.29 -2.26 15.57
N SER A 265 7.27 -3.56 15.88
CA SER A 265 8.33 -4.50 15.50
C SER A 265 7.72 -5.81 14.99
N ILE A 266 7.19 -5.77 13.78
CA ILE A 266 6.54 -6.94 13.17
C ILE A 266 7.54 -8.08 13.05
N GLN A 267 7.13 -9.24 13.54
CA GLN A 267 7.91 -10.48 13.48
C GLN A 267 7.28 -11.45 12.48
N PRO A 268 8.08 -12.30 11.82
CA PRO A 268 7.56 -13.42 11.04
C PRO A 268 6.54 -14.28 11.82
N TRP A 269 5.81 -15.13 11.10
CA TRP A 269 5.02 -16.19 11.71
C TRP A 269 5.93 -17.14 12.50
N ALA A 270 5.36 -17.78 13.52
CA ALA A 270 6.10 -18.73 14.35
C ALA A 270 6.76 -19.80 13.48
N ASP A 271 7.97 -20.20 13.88
CA ASP A 271 8.80 -21.18 13.17
C ASP A 271 9.11 -20.84 11.71
N ASN A 272 8.99 -19.55 11.32
CA ASN A 272 9.09 -19.08 9.93
C ASN A 272 8.17 -19.86 8.96
N LYS A 273 7.00 -20.29 9.44
CA LYS A 273 6.03 -21.04 8.65
C LYS A 273 4.72 -20.27 8.51
N ILE A 274 4.28 -20.10 7.26
CA ILE A 274 2.98 -19.47 6.98
C ILE A 274 1.86 -20.40 7.49
N PRO A 275 0.94 -19.90 8.33
CA PRO A 275 -0.16 -20.69 8.85
C PRO A 275 -1.11 -21.17 7.76
N SER A 276 -1.68 -22.37 7.93
CA SER A 276 -2.76 -22.85 7.08
C SER A 276 -4.08 -22.20 7.47
N TYR A 277 -4.87 -21.78 6.48
CA TYR A 277 -6.23 -21.26 6.72
C TYR A 277 -7.15 -22.29 7.38
N THR A 278 -7.01 -23.58 7.01
CA THR A 278 -7.85 -24.66 7.55
C THR A 278 -7.53 -24.95 9.02
N GLU A 279 -6.26 -24.80 9.41
CA GLU A 279 -5.76 -25.07 10.76
C GLU A 279 -5.88 -23.86 11.69
N ALA A 280 -6.05 -22.65 11.14
CA ALA A 280 -6.26 -21.43 11.91
C ALA A 280 -7.53 -21.53 12.76
N LYS A 281 -7.41 -21.19 14.05
CA LYS A 281 -8.55 -21.22 14.97
C LYS A 281 -9.58 -20.17 14.57
N VAL A 282 -10.84 -20.57 14.61
CA VAL A 282 -11.97 -19.65 14.50
C VAL A 282 -12.16 -18.98 15.85
N LEU A 283 -12.12 -17.65 15.88
CA LEU A 283 -12.48 -16.91 17.08
C LEU A 283 -14.01 -16.72 17.11
N THR A 284 -14.64 -17.27 18.14
CA THR A 284 -16.08 -17.13 18.42
C THR A 284 -16.29 -16.38 19.74
N HIS A 285 -17.51 -15.94 20.01
CA HIS A 285 -17.88 -15.24 21.25
C HIS A 285 -17.52 -16.04 22.53
N ASP A 286 -17.53 -17.38 22.46
CA ASP A 286 -17.19 -18.28 23.57
C ASP A 286 -15.69 -18.54 23.74
N PHE A 287 -14.87 -18.08 22.79
CA PHE A 287 -13.42 -18.30 22.78
C PHE A 287 -12.67 -16.97 22.81
N ALA A 288 -12.33 -16.51 24.02
CA ALA A 288 -11.33 -15.47 24.19
C ALA A 288 -9.97 -16.01 23.74
N ALA A 289 -9.33 -15.36 22.76
CA ALA A 289 -8.03 -15.76 22.28
C ALA A 289 -7.05 -15.91 23.47
N PRO A 290 -6.23 -16.98 23.52
CA PRO A 290 -5.17 -17.08 24.50
C PRO A 290 -4.30 -15.83 24.38
N LYS A 291 -3.97 -15.17 25.50
CA LYS A 291 -3.00 -14.08 25.50
C LYS A 291 -1.67 -14.60 24.93
N GLY A 292 -1.33 -14.21 23.71
CA GLY A 292 -0.13 -14.68 23.02
C GLY A 292 0.25 -13.74 21.88
N ASN A 293 1.56 -13.58 21.64
CA ASN A 293 2.07 -12.66 20.63
C ASN A 293 1.78 -13.19 19.22
N GLY A 294 0.75 -12.64 18.56
CA GLY A 294 0.53 -12.86 17.14
C GLY A 294 0.02 -14.27 16.81
N LEU A 295 -1.01 -14.74 17.50
CA LEU A 295 -1.68 -15.98 17.11
C LEU A 295 -2.41 -15.78 15.77
N PRO A 296 -2.26 -16.71 14.81
CA PRO A 296 -3.09 -16.73 13.60
C PRO A 296 -4.51 -17.15 13.95
N PHE A 297 -5.49 -16.45 13.39
CA PHE A 297 -6.90 -16.80 13.54
C PHE A 297 -7.72 -16.44 12.31
N LYS A 298 -8.97 -16.90 12.28
CA LYS A 298 -10.01 -16.49 11.34
C LYS A 298 -11.29 -16.16 12.10
N LEU A 299 -12.25 -15.54 11.43
CA LEU A 299 -13.54 -15.15 11.99
C LEU A 299 -14.67 -15.85 11.26
N ASP A 300 -15.73 -16.22 11.97
CA ASP A 300 -17.01 -16.55 11.35
C ASP A 300 -17.79 -15.28 11.04
N ALA A 301 -18.75 -15.36 10.11
CA ALA A 301 -19.68 -14.28 9.80
C ALA A 301 -20.39 -13.77 11.07
N GLY A 302 -20.37 -12.45 11.30
CA GLY A 302 -21.07 -11.83 12.43
C GLY A 302 -20.29 -11.79 13.76
N SER A 303 -18.99 -12.15 13.77
CA SER A 303 -18.16 -12.26 14.99
C SER A 303 -17.71 -10.91 15.59
N ARG A 304 -18.64 -9.96 15.74
CA ARG A 304 -18.40 -8.55 16.17
C ARG A 304 -17.67 -8.41 17.50
N ALA A 305 -18.10 -9.17 18.51
CA ALA A 305 -17.65 -9.02 19.90
C ALA A 305 -16.19 -9.45 20.14
N VAL A 306 -15.61 -10.24 19.23
CA VAL A 306 -14.27 -10.81 19.42
C VAL A 306 -13.18 -9.91 18.82
N ILE A 307 -13.51 -9.11 17.81
CA ILE A 307 -12.54 -8.29 17.07
C ILE A 307 -11.89 -7.23 17.97
N LEU A 308 -12.71 -6.45 18.69
CA LEU A 308 -12.23 -5.35 19.55
C LEU A 308 -11.39 -5.85 20.73
N ASN A 309 -11.63 -7.08 21.21
CA ASN A 309 -10.85 -7.68 22.29
C ASN A 309 -9.46 -8.18 21.83
N ASN A 310 -9.25 -8.30 20.51
CA ASN A 310 -8.01 -8.82 19.92
C ASN A 310 -7.12 -7.73 19.32
N VAL A 311 -7.57 -6.47 19.33
CA VAL A 311 -6.78 -5.32 18.93
C VAL A 311 -6.79 -4.30 20.04
N ASP A 312 -5.62 -3.96 20.57
CA ASP A 312 -5.50 -2.90 21.58
C ASP A 312 -5.56 -1.53 20.90
N LEU A 313 -6.78 -1.09 20.57
CA LEU A 313 -7.03 0.18 19.88
C LEU A 313 -6.50 1.39 20.67
N GLN A 314 -6.62 1.38 22.01
CA GLN A 314 -6.12 2.46 22.87
C GLN A 314 -4.59 2.59 22.79
N ALA A 315 -3.88 1.45 22.79
CA ALA A 315 -2.44 1.48 22.64
C ALA A 315 -2.00 1.90 21.22
N ILE A 316 -2.83 1.68 20.20
CA ILE A 316 -2.58 2.09 18.81
C ILE A 316 -2.83 3.59 18.61
N GLU A 317 -3.90 4.15 19.18
CA GLU A 317 -4.18 5.59 19.19
C GLU A 317 -3.09 6.40 19.92
N SER A 318 -2.41 5.80 20.91
CA SER A 318 -1.36 6.48 21.68
C SER A 318 -0.08 6.78 20.88
N ASN A 319 0.18 6.09 19.76
CA ASN A 319 1.28 6.41 18.83
C ASN A 319 0.90 7.55 17.85
N SER A 320 -0.40 7.80 17.64
CA SER A 320 -0.89 8.96 16.89
C SER A 320 -0.87 10.25 17.70
N ARG A 321 -0.63 10.17 19.02
CA ARG A 321 -0.50 11.32 19.93
C ARG A 321 0.91 11.89 20.03
N VAL A 322 1.75 11.70 19.01
CA VAL A 322 2.77 12.71 18.72
C VAL A 322 2.04 13.85 17.99
N MET A 323 1.48 14.74 18.81
CA MET A 323 0.93 16.07 18.47
C MET A 323 -0.40 16.11 17.70
N ILE A 324 -1.52 15.73 18.33
CA ILE A 324 -2.76 16.51 18.22
C ILE A 324 -3.42 16.56 19.61
N LYS A 325 -3.28 17.71 20.27
CA LYS A 325 -4.23 18.12 21.30
C LYS A 325 -5.58 18.29 20.59
N LEU A 326 -6.52 17.38 20.83
CA LEU A 326 -7.91 17.57 20.46
C LEU A 326 -8.53 18.62 21.39
N GLN A 327 -8.59 19.87 20.92
CA GLN A 327 -9.61 20.88 21.25
C GLN A 327 -9.87 21.76 20.03
#